data_AF-A0A842MGA3-F1
#
_entry.id   AF-A0A842MGA3-F1
#
_cell.length_a   1.000
_cell.length_b   1.000
_cell.length_c   1.000
_cell.angle_alpha   90.00
_cell.angle_beta   90.00
_cell.angle_gamma   90.00
#
_symmetry.space_group_name_H-M   'P 1'
#
loop_
_entity.id
_entity.type
_entity.pdbx_description
1 polymer ?
#
loop_
_entity_poly.entity_id
_entity_poly.type
_entity_poly.pdbx_seq_one_letter_code
_entity_poly.pdbx_strand_id
1 'polypeptide(L)'
;MIKNISKEILIRKSLQYMQNIHKLLGQKYVRLILEELEKDDKSFSEIAYNVVKNTAMANNTLKKLLAENFVKKNNKGRKTIYSITEKGKELLNYIRVGDKFE
;
A
#
# COMPACT_ATOMS: atom_id res chain seq x y z
N MET A 1 -34.00 -7.01 -19.77
CA MET A 1 -33.17 -7.86 -18.87
C MET A 1 -31.65 -7.55 -18.90
N ILE A 2 -31.20 -6.38 -19.39
CA ILE A 2 -29.76 -6.11 -19.64
C ILE A 2 -29.07 -5.33 -18.49
N LYS A 3 -29.81 -4.76 -17.53
CA LYS A 3 -29.27 -3.93 -16.44
C LYS A 3 -28.64 -4.73 -15.26
N ASN A 4 -28.92 -6.02 -15.11
CA ASN A 4 -28.43 -6.81 -13.96
C ASN A 4 -27.03 -7.39 -14.17
N ILE A 5 -26.67 -7.74 -15.41
CA ILE A 5 -25.37 -8.36 -15.73
C ILE A 5 -24.22 -7.37 -15.44
N SER A 6 -24.41 -6.08 -15.75
CA SER A 6 -23.40 -5.05 -15.48
C SER A 6 -23.19 -4.78 -13.98
N LYS A 7 -24.27 -4.82 -13.18
CA LYS A 7 -24.20 -4.68 -11.72
C LYS A 7 -23.47 -5.85 -11.06
N GLU A 8 -23.78 -7.07 -11.48
CA GLU A 8 -23.16 -8.27 -10.91
C GLU A 8 -21.65 -8.33 -11.20
N ILE A 9 -21.23 -7.98 -12.43
CA ILE A 9 -19.81 -7.88 -12.79
C ILE A 9 -19.09 -6.82 -11.94
N LEU A 10 -19.73 -5.67 -11.71
CA LEU A 10 -19.17 -4.59 -10.88
C LEU A 10 -18.99 -5.06 -9.42
N ILE A 11 -19.98 -5.74 -8.86
CA ILE A 11 -19.91 -6.30 -7.50
C ILE A 11 -18.81 -7.34 -7.38
N ARG A 12 -18.67 -8.25 -8.35
CA ARG A 12 -17.59 -9.25 -8.33
C ARG A 12 -16.21 -8.60 -8.38
N LYS A 13 -16.03 -7.57 -9.22
CA LYS A 13 -14.79 -6.81 -9.29
C LYS A 13 -14.48 -6.07 -7.99
N SER A 14 -15.48 -5.44 -7.35
CA SER A 14 -15.27 -4.75 -6.07
C SER A 14 -14.95 -5.71 -4.93
N LEU A 15 -15.58 -6.90 -4.89
CA LEU A 15 -15.24 -7.94 -3.92
C LEU A 15 -13.81 -8.46 -4.11
N GLN A 16 -13.42 -8.75 -5.36
CA GLN A 16 -12.05 -9.17 -5.65
C GLN A 16 -11.02 -8.09 -5.25
N TYR A 17 -11.36 -6.83 -5.50
CA TYR A 17 -10.54 -5.68 -5.08
C TYR A 17 -10.36 -5.66 -3.56
N MET A 18 -11.45 -5.73 -2.79
CA MET A 18 -11.39 -5.74 -1.33
C MET A 18 -10.58 -6.93 -0.79
N GLN A 19 -10.76 -8.13 -1.35
CA GLN A 19 -9.97 -9.30 -0.96
C GLN A 19 -8.47 -9.10 -1.20
N ASN A 20 -8.08 -8.46 -2.30
CA ASN A 20 -6.69 -8.17 -2.60
C ASN A 20 -6.10 -7.15 -1.61
N ILE A 21 -6.88 -6.14 -1.22
CA ILE A 21 -6.47 -5.17 -0.19
C ILE A 21 -6.30 -5.85 1.17
N HIS A 22 -7.25 -6.70 1.59
CA HIS A 22 -7.10 -7.46 2.85
C HIS A 22 -5.85 -8.36 2.85
N LYS A 23 -5.56 -9.05 1.74
CA LYS A 23 -4.32 -9.83 1.59
C LYS A 23 -3.07 -8.97 1.62
N LEU A 24 -3.14 -7.73 1.14
CA LEU A 24 -2.04 -6.78 1.21
C LEU A 24 -1.81 -6.33 2.66
N LEU A 25 -2.88 -6.00 3.38
CA LEU A 25 -2.83 -5.57 4.78
C LEU A 25 -2.22 -6.63 5.71
N GLY A 26 -2.49 -7.92 5.45
CA GLY A 26 -1.87 -9.02 6.20
C GLY A 26 -0.36 -9.20 5.97
N GLN A 27 0.27 -8.43 5.07
CA GLN A 27 1.72 -8.54 4.85
C GLN A 27 2.51 -7.73 5.87
N LYS A 28 3.45 -8.41 6.53
CA LYS A 28 4.30 -7.91 7.61
C LYS A 28 4.83 -6.47 7.44
N TYR A 29 5.27 -6.10 6.25
CA TYR A 29 5.97 -4.82 6.02
C TYR A 29 5.09 -3.70 5.48
N VAL A 30 3.82 -3.96 5.14
CA VAL A 30 2.94 -2.93 4.55
C VAL A 30 2.73 -1.79 5.53
N ARG A 31 2.30 -2.11 6.75
CA ARG A 31 2.10 -1.12 7.82
C ARG A 31 3.38 -0.35 8.12
N LEU A 32 4.48 -1.05 8.37
CA LEU A 32 5.76 -0.43 8.71
C LEU A 32 6.24 0.57 7.66
N ILE A 33 6.13 0.22 6.37
CA ILE A 33 6.52 1.13 5.29
C ILE A 33 5.59 2.34 5.22
N LEU A 34 4.28 2.16 5.38
CA LEU A 34 3.31 3.26 5.35
C LEU A 34 3.49 4.21 6.54
N GLU A 35 3.70 3.70 7.75
CA GLU A 35 3.97 4.50 8.95
C GLU A 35 5.24 5.34 8.80
N GLU A 36 6.29 4.75 8.21
CA GLU A 36 7.53 5.47 7.96
C GLU A 36 7.42 6.52 6.86
N LEU A 37 6.61 6.28 5.82
CA LEU A 37 6.35 7.24 4.74
C LEU A 37 5.33 8.33 5.11
N GLU A 38 4.54 8.13 6.16
CA GLU A 38 3.66 9.18 6.70
C GLU A 38 4.46 10.28 7.42
N LYS A 39 5.58 9.91 8.05
CA LYS A 39 6.48 10.85 8.73
C LYS A 39 7.24 11.73 7.73
N ASP A 40 7.85 11.10 6.73
CA ASP A 40 8.73 11.75 5.78
C ASP A 40 8.98 10.88 4.53
N ASP A 41 9.26 11.56 3.42
CA ASP A 41 9.64 10.93 2.16
C ASP A 41 10.97 10.16 2.31
N LYS A 42 11.01 8.90 1.85
CA LYS A 42 12.20 8.04 1.99
C LYS A 42 12.71 7.49 0.67
N SER A 43 14.02 7.37 0.55
CA SER A 43 14.63 6.63 -0.55
C SER A 43 14.42 5.11 -0.42
N PHE A 44 14.60 4.39 -1.52
CA PHE A 44 14.57 2.91 -1.48
C PHE A 44 15.55 2.33 -0.45
N SER A 45 16.78 2.86 -0.38
CA SER A 45 17.80 2.39 0.55
C SER A 45 17.38 2.57 2.01
N GLU A 46 16.78 3.71 2.36
CA GLU A 46 16.31 3.96 3.73
C GLU A 46 15.21 2.95 4.11
N ILE A 47 14.26 2.69 3.21
CA ILE A 47 13.21 1.70 3.44
C ILE A 47 13.79 0.28 3.55
N ALA A 48 14.67 -0.10 2.64
CA ALA A 48 15.24 -1.44 2.57
C ALA A 48 16.10 -1.78 3.80
N TYR A 49 16.93 -0.84 4.26
CA TYR A 49 17.91 -1.09 5.31
C TYR A 49 17.44 -0.70 6.71
N ASN A 50 16.64 0.36 6.85
CA ASN A 50 16.23 0.86 8.17
C ASN A 50 14.85 0.32 8.59
N VAL A 51 13.92 0.15 7.64
CA VAL A 51 12.54 -0.23 7.94
C VAL A 51 12.34 -1.74 7.81
N VAL A 52 12.69 -2.30 6.65
CA VAL A 52 12.40 -3.70 6.32
C VAL A 52 13.55 -4.64 6.69
N LYS A 53 14.79 -4.12 6.71
CA LYS A 53 16.04 -4.89 6.88
C LYS A 53 16.17 -6.06 5.88
N ASN A 54 15.55 -5.92 4.71
CA ASN A 54 15.57 -6.90 3.64
C ASN A 54 15.18 -6.25 2.30
N THR A 55 16.13 -6.17 1.38
CA THR A 55 15.97 -5.50 0.08
C THR A 55 14.90 -6.14 -0.80
N ALA A 56 14.85 -7.47 -0.87
CA ALA A 56 13.90 -8.20 -1.71
C ALA A 56 12.46 -7.99 -1.21
N MET A 57 12.26 -8.06 0.10
CA MET A 57 10.95 -7.83 0.72
C MET A 57 10.52 -6.36 0.57
N ALA A 58 11.43 -5.40 0.78
CA ALA A 58 11.14 -3.98 0.58
C ALA A 58 10.70 -3.70 -0.86
N ASN A 59 11.42 -4.23 -1.85
CA ASN A 59 11.07 -4.10 -3.26
C ASN A 59 9.70 -4.72 -3.58
N ASN A 60 9.45 -5.94 -3.11
CA ASN A 60 8.19 -6.64 -3.33
C ASN A 60 7.00 -5.89 -2.70
N THR A 61 7.16 -5.39 -1.48
CA THR A 61 6.12 -4.62 -0.80
C THR A 61 5.88 -3.29 -1.49
N LEU A 62 6.93 -2.53 -1.83
CA LEU A 62 6.79 -1.25 -2.54
C LEU A 62 6.15 -1.40 -3.92
N LYS A 63 6.47 -2.47 -4.68
CA LYS A 63 5.81 -2.76 -5.96
C LYS A 63 4.30 -2.91 -5.80
N LYS A 64 3.85 -3.62 -4.76
CA LYS A 64 2.42 -3.80 -4.47
C LYS A 64 1.76 -2.49 -4.05
N LEU A 65 2.42 -1.72 -3.17
CA LEU A 65 1.91 -0.41 -2.72
C LEU A 65 1.81 0.60 -3.86
N LEU A 66 2.77 0.58 -4.80
CA LEU A 66 2.73 1.39 -6.01
C LEU A 66 1.60 0.97 -6.95
N ALA A 67 1.40 -0.34 -7.17
CA ALA A 67 0.34 -0.86 -8.03
C ALA A 67 -1.06 -0.43 -7.55
N GLU A 68 -1.24 -0.31 -6.24
CA GLU A 68 -2.48 0.11 -5.61
C GLU A 68 -2.60 1.64 -5.38
N ASN A 69 -1.60 2.41 -5.79
CA ASN A 69 -1.50 3.86 -5.58
C ASN A 69 -1.56 4.29 -4.10
N PHE A 70 -1.06 3.47 -3.18
CA PHE A 70 -0.89 3.84 -1.76
C PHE A 70 0.41 4.60 -1.52
N VAL A 71 1.39 4.37 -2.38
CA VAL A 71 2.68 5.06 -2.39
C VAL A 71 2.93 5.56 -3.81
N LYS A 72 3.58 6.71 -3.94
CA LYS A 72 4.12 7.24 -5.20
C LYS A 72 5.64 7.24 -5.15
N LYS A 73 6.29 7.17 -6.31
CA LYS A 73 7.74 7.32 -6.43
C LYS A 73 8.07 8.48 -7.35
N ASN A 74 9.08 9.25 -6.98
CA ASN A 74 9.66 10.34 -7.75
C ASN A 74 11.17 10.13 -7.87
N ASN A 75 11.72 10.34 -9.05
CA ASN A 75 13.16 10.30 -9.25
C ASN A 75 13.73 11.70 -8.99
N LYS A 76 14.57 11.85 -7.95
CA LYS A 76 15.33 13.07 -7.68
C LYS A 76 16.81 12.77 -7.97
N GLY A 77 17.26 13.15 -9.16
CA GLY A 77 18.59 12.79 -9.67
C GLY A 77 18.74 11.27 -9.79
N ARG A 78 19.77 10.69 -9.13
CA ARG A 78 20.02 9.24 -9.11
C ARG A 78 19.24 8.47 -8.03
N LYS A 79 18.47 9.16 -7.19
CA LYS A 79 17.72 8.54 -6.08
C LYS A 79 16.23 8.45 -6.42
N THR A 80 15.64 7.28 -6.18
CA THR A 80 14.19 7.12 -6.16
C THR A 80 13.68 7.39 -4.75
N ILE A 81 12.82 8.40 -4.64
CA ILE A 81 12.18 8.84 -3.41
C ILE A 81 10.72 8.38 -3.43
N TYR A 82 10.26 7.83 -2.32
CA TYR A 82 8.92 7.32 -2.13
C TYR A 82 8.18 8.23 -1.15
N SER A 83 6.90 8.45 -1.42
CA SER A 83 6.00 9.24 -0.58
C SER A 83 4.67 8.52 -0.43
N ILE A 84 4.04 8.62 0.73
CA ILE A 84 2.66 8.14 0.88
C ILE A 84 1.69 9.02 0.07
N THR A 85 0.63 8.42 -0.49
CA THR A 85 -0.48 9.17 -1.12
C THR A 85 -1.61 9.41 -0.12
N GLU A 86 -2.58 10.25 -0.44
CA GLU A 86 -3.78 10.41 0.41
C GLU A 86 -4.52 9.07 0.59
N LYS A 87 -4.67 8.29 -0.47
CA LYS A 87 -5.22 6.93 -0.42
C LYS A 87 -4.41 6.01 0.52
N GLY A 88 -3.08 6.15 0.54
CA GLY A 88 -2.20 5.42 1.46
C GLY A 88 -2.43 5.83 2.92
N LYS A 89 -2.63 7.12 3.18
CA LYS A 89 -2.96 7.63 4.53
C LYS A 89 -4.32 7.11 5.01
N GLU A 90 -5.33 7.11 4.14
CA GLU A 90 -6.65 6.52 4.45
C GLU A 90 -6.54 5.05 4.83
N LEU A 91 -5.77 4.27 4.05
CA LEU A 91 -5.50 2.87 4.36
C LEU A 91 -4.82 2.72 5.72
N LEU A 92 -3.79 3.52 5.99
CA LEU A 92 -3.07 3.47 7.26
C LEU A 92 -3.97 3.82 8.44
N ASN A 93 -4.86 4.80 8.29
CA ASN A 93 -5.85 5.13 9.30
C ASN A 93 -6.83 3.97 9.56
N TYR A 94 -7.27 3.28 8.50
CA TYR A 94 -8.12 2.09 8.63
C TYR A 94 -7.43 0.98 9.45
N ILE A 95 -6.14 0.72 9.20
CA ILE A 95 -5.34 -0.25 9.98
C ILE A 95 -5.33 0.15 11.46
N ARG A 96 -5.05 1.42 11.76
CA ARG A 96 -4.98 1.95 13.15
C ARG A 96 -6.33 1.90 13.87
N VAL A 97 -7.43 2.09 13.15
CA VAL A 97 -8.78 1.94 13.73
C VAL A 97 -9.04 0.47 14.07
N GLY A 98 -8.60 -0.46 13.21
CA GLY A 98 -8.65 -1.90 13.50
C GLY A 98 -7.96 -2.29 14.81
N ASP A 99 -6.78 -1.72 15.08
CA ASP A 99 -6.03 -1.97 16.33
C ASP A 99 -6.81 -1.58 17.60
N LYS A 100 -7.80 -0.69 17.52
CA LYS A 100 -8.59 -0.27 18.69
C LYS A 100 -9.67 -1.27 19.11
N PHE A 101 -9.88 -2.31 18.30
CA PHE A 101 -10.87 -3.34 18.54
C PHE A 101 -10.25 -4.71 18.89
N GLU A 102 -8.92 -4.79 18.99
CA GLU A 102 -8.15 -5.91 19.58
C GLU A 102 -7.74 -5.58 21.02
#